data_AF-A0A838P6D0-F1
#
_entry.id   AF-A0A838P6D0-F1
#
_cell.length_a   1.000
_cell.length_b   1.000
_cell.length_c   1.000
_cell.angle_alpha   90.00
_cell.angle_beta   90.00
_cell.angle_gamma   90.00
#
_symmetry.space_group_name_H-M   'P 1'
#
loop_
_entity.id
_entity.type
_entity.pdbx_description
1 polymer ?
#
loop_
_entity_poly.entity_id
_entity_poly.type
_entity_poly.pdbx_seq_one_letter_code
_entity_poly.pdbx_strand_id
1 'polypeptide(L)'
;MTFPRIIPFLVLLAAGVLPAAAQDVKDPPWKSFSEVTRGSEARSGLFTLYKKRDKVYLSLSRAQLDQDFLLVTQISQGIGELGLDGGASVRSDLIRFHRQNDRVELWVV
;
A
#
# COMPACT_ATOMS: atom_id res chain seq x y z
N MET A 1 -65.76 21.48 -16.75
CA MET A 1 -65.23 22.76 -16.22
C MET A 1 -63.96 23.09 -16.97
N THR A 2 -63.84 24.31 -17.47
CA THR A 2 -62.76 24.80 -18.35
C THR A 2 -61.80 25.70 -17.58
N PHE A 3 -60.48 25.48 -17.67
CA PHE A 3 -59.50 26.49 -18.13
C PHE A 3 -58.05 25.94 -18.14
N PRO A 4 -57.27 26.14 -19.22
CA PRO A 4 -55.83 25.89 -19.24
C PRO A 4 -55.01 27.16 -18.95
N ARG A 5 -53.76 27.03 -18.48
CA ARG A 5 -52.77 28.13 -18.56
C ARG A 5 -51.32 27.68 -18.77
N ILE A 6 -50.64 28.49 -19.58
CA ILE A 6 -49.20 28.60 -19.84
C ILE A 6 -48.81 30.08 -19.55
N ILE A 7 -47.55 30.53 -19.52
CA ILE A 7 -46.31 30.04 -20.17
C ILE A 7 -45.17 29.84 -19.11
N PRO A 8 -43.83 29.96 -19.34
CA PRO A 8 -42.82 29.31 -18.48
C PRO A 8 -42.04 30.28 -17.58
N PHE A 9 -41.06 29.77 -16.82
CA PHE A 9 -39.79 30.51 -16.68
C PHE A 9 -38.56 29.59 -16.60
N LEU A 10 -37.73 29.65 -17.64
CA LEU A 10 -36.39 29.09 -17.69
C LEU A 10 -35.44 30.04 -16.95
N VAL A 11 -34.95 29.66 -15.76
CA VAL A 11 -33.76 30.30 -15.19
C VAL A 11 -32.55 29.42 -15.48
N LEU A 12 -31.87 29.75 -16.58
CA LEU A 12 -30.58 29.19 -16.93
C LEU A 12 -29.52 29.77 -15.98
N LEU A 13 -29.27 29.12 -14.84
CA LEU A 13 -28.11 29.46 -14.01
C LEU A 13 -26.87 28.78 -14.59
N ALA A 14 -26.20 29.46 -15.52
CA ALA A 14 -24.88 29.08 -15.99
C ALA A 14 -23.84 29.33 -14.88
N ALA A 15 -23.80 28.42 -13.89
CA ALA A 15 -22.72 28.36 -12.93
C ALA A 15 -21.44 27.98 -13.69
N GLY A 16 -20.57 28.97 -13.90
CA GLY A 16 -19.37 28.82 -14.70
C GLY A 16 -18.51 27.66 -14.20
N VAL A 17 -17.98 26.87 -15.15
CA VAL A 17 -16.94 25.89 -14.86
C VAL A 17 -15.70 26.65 -14.39
N LEU A 18 -15.58 26.81 -13.06
CA LEU A 18 -14.32 27.18 -12.45
C LEU A 18 -13.32 26.11 -12.87
N PRO A 19 -12.20 26.46 -13.53
CA PRO A 19 -11.13 25.50 -13.72
C PRO A 19 -10.69 25.08 -12.31
N ALA A 20 -10.94 23.82 -11.97
CA ALA A 20 -10.44 23.25 -10.73
C ALA A 20 -8.93 23.51 -10.75
N ALA A 21 -8.46 24.33 -9.80
CA ALA A 21 -7.05 24.69 -9.72
C ALA A 21 -6.27 23.38 -9.72
N ALA A 22 -5.45 23.17 -10.76
CA ALA A 22 -4.60 22.00 -10.86
C ALA A 22 -3.73 22.04 -9.61
N GLN A 23 -4.04 21.18 -8.65
CA GLN A 23 -3.30 21.13 -7.40
C GLN A 23 -1.85 20.87 -7.77
N ASP A 24 -0.96 21.71 -7.26
CA ASP A 24 0.46 21.66 -7.53
C ASP A 24 0.99 20.32 -6.98
N VAL A 25 0.98 19.28 -7.83
CA VAL A 25 1.41 17.93 -7.45
C VAL A 25 2.92 17.97 -7.35
N LYS A 26 3.40 18.47 -6.20
CA LYS A 26 4.80 18.36 -5.81
C LYS A 26 5.20 16.89 -5.93
N ASP A 27 6.25 16.64 -6.70
CA ASP A 27 6.78 15.29 -6.85
C ASP A 27 7.02 14.68 -5.47
N PRO A 28 6.56 13.43 -5.22
CA PRO A 28 6.82 12.77 -3.96
C PRO A 28 8.34 12.74 -3.69
N PRO A 29 8.80 12.90 -2.43
CA PRO A 29 10.23 12.91 -2.10
C PRO A 29 10.92 11.53 -2.25
N TRP A 30 10.26 10.58 -2.91
CA TRP A 30 10.61 9.17 -3.01
C TRP A 30 11.03 8.83 -4.44
N LYS A 31 12.10 8.03 -4.58
CA LYS A 31 12.53 7.49 -5.87
C LYS A 31 11.44 6.63 -6.50
N SER A 32 11.33 6.67 -7.83
CA SER A 32 10.39 5.81 -8.56
C SER A 32 10.69 4.32 -8.35
N PHE A 33 9.64 3.48 -8.40
CA PHE A 33 9.78 2.03 -8.24
C PHE A 33 10.79 1.41 -9.22
N SER A 34 10.78 1.87 -10.47
CA SER A 34 11.73 1.47 -11.52
C SER A 34 13.18 1.84 -11.18
N GLU A 35 13.42 3.00 -10.55
CA GLU A 35 14.76 3.40 -10.14
C GLU A 35 15.28 2.54 -8.96
N VAL A 36 14.45 2.32 -7.94
CA VAL A 36 14.82 1.50 -6.76
C VAL A 36 15.16 0.07 -7.18
N THR A 37 14.28 -0.56 -7.97
CA THR A 37 14.42 -1.95 -8.43
C THR A 37 15.41 -2.15 -9.59
N ARG A 38 15.92 -1.08 -10.22
CA ARG A 38 16.86 -1.19 -11.35
C ARG A 38 18.10 -2.03 -11.01
N GLY A 39 18.38 -3.06 -11.81
CA GLY A 39 19.54 -3.94 -11.63
C GLY A 39 19.47 -4.82 -10.38
N SER A 40 18.27 -5.15 -9.91
CA SER A 40 18.05 -6.15 -8.86
C SER A 40 17.62 -7.49 -9.45
N GLU A 41 17.91 -8.57 -8.73
CA GLU A 41 17.39 -9.90 -8.99
C GLU A 41 15.97 -10.00 -8.39
N ALA A 42 14.96 -10.13 -9.25
CA ALA A 42 13.56 -10.27 -8.83
C ALA A 42 13.23 -11.75 -8.55
N ARG A 43 12.58 -12.01 -7.41
CA ARG A 43 12.11 -13.34 -6.99
C ARG A 43 10.63 -13.23 -6.61
N SER A 44 9.77 -13.92 -7.34
CA SER A 44 8.33 -13.99 -7.04
C SER A 44 8.04 -14.97 -5.90
N GLY A 45 6.91 -14.74 -5.21
CA GLY A 45 6.45 -15.51 -4.06
C GLY A 45 5.20 -14.87 -3.45
N LEU A 46 4.92 -15.13 -2.17
CA LEU A 46 3.85 -14.43 -1.43
C LEU A 46 3.99 -12.90 -1.51
N PHE A 47 5.24 -12.43 -1.49
CA PHE A 47 5.64 -11.10 -1.91
C PHE A 47 6.73 -11.24 -2.97
N THR A 48 6.80 -10.30 -3.93
CA THR A 48 7.97 -10.22 -4.82
C THR A 48 9.10 -9.52 -4.07
N LEU A 49 10.27 -10.16 -4.05
CA LEU A 49 11.49 -9.65 -3.47
C LEU A 49 12.46 -9.22 -4.57
N TYR A 50 13.14 -8.10 -4.36
CA TYR A 50 14.14 -7.55 -5.25
C TYR A 50 15.48 -7.48 -4.51
N LYS A 51 16.40 -8.40 -4.82
CA LYS A 51 17.73 -8.46 -4.19
C LYS A 51 18.72 -7.61 -4.98
N LYS A 52 19.43 -6.71 -4.31
CA LYS A 52 20.40 -5.78 -4.89
C LYS A 52 21.61 -5.64 -3.97
N ARG A 53 22.66 -6.41 -4.28
CA ARG A 53 23.89 -6.51 -3.47
C ARG A 53 23.56 -6.94 -2.02
N ASP A 54 23.77 -6.03 -1.08
CA ASP A 54 23.51 -6.12 0.36
C ASP A 54 22.03 -5.93 0.75
N LYS A 55 21.19 -5.41 -0.16
CA LYS A 55 19.81 -5.03 0.13
C LYS A 55 18.81 -6.02 -0.44
N VAL A 56 17.72 -6.24 0.29
CA VAL A 56 16.51 -6.92 -0.20
C VAL A 56 15.34 -5.95 -0.01
N TYR A 57 14.64 -5.65 -1.10
CA TYR A 57 13.41 -4.87 -1.07
C TYR A 57 12.21 -5.81 -1.23
N LEU A 58 11.16 -5.59 -0.46
CA LEU A 58 9.88 -6.26 -0.59
C LEU A 58 8.90 -5.32 -1.29
N SER A 59 8.24 -5.77 -2.37
CA SER A 59 7.19 -4.98 -3.02
C SER A 59 5.80 -5.38 -2.54
N LEU A 60 4.99 -4.38 -2.18
CA LEU A 60 3.57 -4.54 -1.86
C LEU A 60 2.72 -4.08 -3.05
N SER A 61 1.82 -4.95 -3.51
CA SER A 61 0.72 -4.58 -4.39
C SER A 61 -0.45 -4.01 -3.60
N ARG A 62 -1.38 -3.31 -4.26
CA ARG A 62 -2.59 -2.78 -3.59
C ARG A 62 -3.45 -3.86 -2.93
N ALA A 63 -3.45 -5.08 -3.48
CA ALA A 63 -4.23 -6.20 -2.94
C ALA A 63 -3.59 -6.84 -1.69
N GLN A 64 -2.33 -6.50 -1.37
CA GLN A 64 -1.63 -6.95 -0.16
C GLN A 64 -1.64 -5.90 0.95
N LEU A 65 -2.24 -4.72 0.70
CA LEU A 65 -2.56 -3.76 1.74
C LEU A 65 -3.87 -4.17 2.41
N ASP A 66 -3.97 -3.92 3.72
CA ASP A 66 -5.14 -4.23 4.55
C ASP A 66 -5.56 -5.71 4.59
N GLN A 67 -4.67 -6.60 4.12
CA GLN A 67 -4.78 -8.05 4.24
C GLN A 67 -3.93 -8.55 5.43
N ASP A 68 -4.44 -9.54 6.14
CA ASP A 68 -3.71 -10.20 7.22
C ASP A 68 -2.74 -11.26 6.70
N PHE A 69 -1.54 -11.31 7.29
CA PHE A 69 -0.51 -12.30 7.03
C PHE A 69 -0.01 -12.88 8.35
N LEU A 70 0.29 -14.18 8.38
CA LEU A 70 0.95 -14.80 9.53
C LEU A 70 2.46 -14.54 9.45
N LEU A 71 3.00 -13.80 10.41
CA LEU A 71 4.45 -13.63 10.61
C LEU A 71 4.93 -14.61 11.67
N VAL A 72 5.61 -15.67 11.23
CA VAL A 72 6.30 -16.61 12.14
C VAL A 72 7.76 -16.20 12.26
N THR A 73 8.21 -15.92 13.48
CA THR A 73 9.62 -15.65 13.80
C THR A 73 10.24 -16.87 14.45
N GLN A 74 11.35 -17.36 13.90
CA GLN A 74 12.05 -18.57 14.36
C GLN A 74 13.55 -18.29 14.53
N ILE A 75 14.20 -19.06 15.41
CA ILE A 75 15.66 -19.08 15.55
C ILE A 75 16.25 -19.75 14.30
N SER A 76 17.09 -19.05 13.53
CA SER A 76 17.71 -19.62 12.31
C SER A 76 18.82 -20.63 12.64
N GLN A 77 19.62 -20.35 13.67
CA GLN A 77 20.66 -21.23 14.18
C GLN A 77 20.69 -21.12 15.71
N GLY A 78 20.46 -22.25 16.37
CA GLY A 78 20.49 -22.37 17.83
C GLY A 78 21.85 -22.78 18.38
N ILE A 79 21.94 -22.84 19.71
CA ILE A 79 23.09 -23.43 20.44
C ILE A 79 22.85 -24.89 20.84
N GLY A 80 21.62 -25.40 20.72
CA GLY A 80 21.27 -26.80 21.04
C GLY A 80 20.97 -27.06 22.52
N GLU A 81 20.82 -26.00 23.32
CA GLU A 81 20.57 -26.05 24.76
C GLU A 81 19.53 -25.00 25.18
N LEU A 82 18.92 -25.17 26.36
CA LEU A 82 17.95 -24.23 26.96
C LEU A 82 16.73 -23.90 26.07
N GLY A 83 16.38 -24.75 25.11
CA GLY A 83 15.33 -24.51 24.12
C GLY A 83 15.71 -23.53 23.00
N LEU A 84 16.99 -23.15 22.92
CA LEU A 84 17.56 -22.32 21.86
C LEU A 84 18.03 -23.21 20.70
N ASP A 85 17.09 -23.89 20.07
CA ASP A 85 17.31 -24.81 18.95
C ASP A 85 17.09 -24.12 17.59
N GLY A 86 17.78 -24.60 16.55
CA GLY A 86 17.51 -24.16 15.18
C GLY A 86 16.09 -24.55 14.76
N GLY A 87 15.31 -23.60 14.25
CA GLY A 87 13.90 -23.77 13.91
C GLY A 87 12.92 -23.51 15.06
N ALA A 88 13.39 -23.30 16.31
CA ALA A 88 12.51 -23.00 17.43
C ALA A 88 11.70 -21.72 17.19
N SER A 89 10.39 -21.80 17.38
CA SER A 89 9.48 -20.66 17.22
C SER A 89 9.62 -19.68 18.38
N VAL A 90 9.88 -18.42 18.07
CA VAL A 90 10.01 -17.32 19.03
C VAL A 90 8.67 -16.62 19.23
N ARG A 91 7.97 -16.31 18.14
CA ARG A 91 6.66 -15.65 18.13
C ARG A 91 5.94 -15.90 16.82
N SER A 92 4.60 -15.87 16.86
CA SER A 92 3.74 -15.86 15.68
C SER A 92 2.71 -14.76 15.85
N ASP A 93 2.66 -13.81 14.93
CA ASP A 93 1.72 -12.69 14.93
C ASP A 93 0.85 -12.73 13.67
N LEU A 94 -0.40 -12.26 13.76
CA LEU A 94 -1.08 -11.74 12.58
C LEU A 94 -0.62 -10.29 12.38
N ILE A 95 -0.12 -10.01 11.18
CA ILE A 95 0.34 -8.68 10.79
C ILE A 95 -0.45 -8.15 9.59
N ARG A 96 -0.57 -6.83 9.51
CA ARG A 96 -1.23 -6.13 8.40
C ARG A 96 -0.37 -4.98 7.91
N PHE A 97 -0.20 -4.86 6.60
CA PHE A 97 0.40 -3.68 5.98
C PHE A 97 -0.71 -2.65 5.71
N HIS A 98 -0.74 -1.58 6.49
CA HIS A 98 -1.72 -0.49 6.32
C HIS A 98 -1.07 0.72 5.65
N ARG A 99 -1.73 1.34 4.66
CA ARG A 99 -1.22 2.57 4.03
C ARG A 99 -1.90 3.81 4.60
N GLN A 100 -1.18 4.56 5.42
CA GLN A 100 -1.60 5.89 5.86
C GLN A 100 -0.85 6.96 5.06
N ASN A 101 -1.57 7.70 4.19
CA ASN A 101 -1.05 8.80 3.37
C ASN A 101 0.13 8.37 2.46
N ASP A 102 1.34 8.82 2.76
CA ASP A 102 2.59 8.64 2.03
C ASP A 102 3.49 7.53 2.62
N ARG A 103 3.09 6.89 3.72
CA ARG A 103 3.80 5.79 4.38
C ARG A 103 3.00 4.49 4.40
N VAL A 104 3.70 3.38 4.57
CA VAL A 104 3.12 2.07 4.90
C VAL A 104 3.55 1.73 6.31
N GLU A 105 2.57 1.42 7.15
CA GLU A 105 2.74 0.97 8.53
C GLU A 105 2.60 -0.55 8.59
N LEU A 106 3.28 -1.17 9.55
CA LEU A 106 3.15 -2.59 9.87
C LEU A 106 2.44 -2.69 11.22
N TRP A 107 1.19 -3.16 11.21
CA TRP A 107 0.40 -3.36 12.42
C TRP A 107 0.46 -4.83 12.84
N VAL A 108 0.39 -5.07 14.15
CA VAL A 108 -0.01 -6.36 14.72
C VAL A 108 -1.51 -6.29 15.00
N VAL A 109 -2.24 -7.34 14.64
CA VAL A 109 -3.71 -7.43 14.68
C VAL A 109 -4.20 -8.15 15.92
#